data_AF-A0A2A5BF37-F1
#
_entry.id   AF-A0A2A5BF37-F1
#
_cell.length_a   1.000
_cell.length_b   1.000
_cell.length_c   1.000
_cell.angle_alpha   90.00
_cell.angle_beta   90.00
_cell.angle_gamma   90.00
#
_symmetry.space_group_name_H-M   'P 1'
#
loop_
_entity.id
_entity.type
_entity.pdbx_description
1 polymer ?
#
loop_
_entity_poly.entity_id
_entity_poly.type
_entity_poly.pdbx_seq_one_letter_code
_entity_poly.pdbx_strand_id
1 'polypeptide(L)'
;MTLADLTKQAQALVQQLDSHQDIASHSELKPLVRQLANKLNSIKTEVKKLSPTVDGTDSTPVIDAKSGCYKFANEKSFFCPHCYDKHSHKIATTRLNSKMRICPQCRSSIK
;
A
#
# COMPACT_ATOMS: atom_id res chain seq x y z
N MET A 1 2.21 3.29 -11.67
CA MET A 1 3.43 2.56 -11.23
C MET A 1 3.67 2.89 -9.77
N THR A 2 3.72 1.90 -8.89
CA THR A 2 3.95 2.08 -7.44
C THR A 2 5.39 1.77 -7.05
N LEU A 3 5.85 2.19 -5.86
CA LEU A 3 7.16 1.80 -5.31
C LEU A 3 7.30 0.27 -5.18
N ALA A 4 6.19 -0.43 -4.94
CA ALA A 4 6.16 -1.89 -4.93
C ALA A 4 6.40 -2.49 -6.33
N ASP A 5 5.92 -1.84 -7.40
CA ASP A 5 6.15 -2.29 -8.77
C ASP A 5 7.61 -2.08 -9.18
N LEU A 6 8.19 -0.93 -8.81
CA LEU A 6 9.60 -0.62 -9.08
C LEU A 6 10.56 -1.58 -8.36
N THR A 7 10.27 -1.93 -7.10
CA THR A 7 11.08 -2.90 -6.35
C THR A 7 10.97 -4.31 -6.92
N LYS A 8 9.79 -4.73 -7.39
CA LYS A 8 9.62 -6.00 -8.11
C LYS A 8 10.40 -6.05 -9.42
N GLN A 9 10.35 -4.98 -10.22
CA GLN A 9 11.10 -4.90 -11.48
C GLN A 9 12.61 -4.95 -11.24
N ALA A 10 13.13 -4.20 -10.26
CA ALA A 10 14.54 -4.26 -9.89
C ALA A 10 14.97 -5.66 -9.42
N GLN A 11 14.12 -6.37 -8.68
CA GLN A 11 14.38 -7.72 -8.22
C GLN A 11 14.44 -8.73 -9.38
N ALA A 12 13.56 -8.58 -10.38
CA ALA A 12 13.57 -9.41 -11.59
C ALA A 12 14.86 -9.18 -12.42
N LEU A 13 15.29 -7.93 -12.57
CA LEU A 13 16.54 -7.60 -13.27
C LEU A 13 17.77 -8.22 -12.58
N VAL A 14 17.81 -8.20 -11.25
CA VAL A 14 18.91 -8.83 -10.49
C VAL A 14 18.91 -10.35 -10.62
N GLN A 15 17.73 -10.99 -10.67
CA GLN A 15 17.63 -12.43 -10.93
C GLN A 15 18.09 -12.79 -12.35
N GLN A 16 17.79 -11.95 -13.35
CA GLN A 16 18.28 -12.13 -14.70
C GLN A 16 19.80 -12.00 -14.77
N LEU A 17 20.38 -11.04 -14.05
CA LEU A 17 21.83 -10.88 -13.93
C LEU A 17 22.50 -12.09 -13.25
N ASP A 18 21.92 -12.63 -12.18
CA ASP A 18 22.45 -13.82 -11.50
C ASP A 18 22.39 -15.08 -12.39
N SER A 19 21.41 -15.16 -13.30
CA SER A 19 21.29 -16.25 -14.28
C SER A 19 22.21 -16.12 -15.50
N HIS A 20 22.88 -14.96 -15.69
CA HIS A 20 23.77 -14.76 -16.82
C HIS A 20 25.10 -15.48 -16.59
N GLN A 21 25.52 -16.29 -17.56
CA GLN A 21 26.66 -17.21 -17.45
C GLN A 21 27.99 -16.50 -17.14
N ASP A 22 28.15 -15.25 -17.60
CA ASP A 22 29.32 -14.40 -17.34
C ASP A 22 29.40 -13.95 -15.87
N ILE A 23 28.27 -13.70 -15.22
CA ILE A 23 28.26 -13.24 -13.82
C ILE A 23 28.49 -14.42 -12.87
N ALA A 24 28.03 -15.62 -13.26
CA ALA A 24 28.24 -16.85 -12.49
C ALA A 24 29.71 -17.30 -12.47
N SER A 25 30.46 -17.01 -13.54
CA SER A 25 31.88 -17.36 -13.69
C SER A 25 32.83 -16.29 -13.14
N HIS A 26 32.38 -15.04 -12.99
CA HIS A 26 33.17 -13.97 -12.36
C HIS A 26 33.04 -13.97 -10.82
N SER A 27 34.14 -14.34 -10.15
CA SER A 27 34.25 -14.46 -8.69
C SER A 27 33.95 -13.18 -7.91
N GLU A 28 34.20 -12.00 -8.51
CA GLU A 28 33.99 -10.69 -7.88
C GLU A 28 32.58 -10.12 -8.13
N LEU A 29 31.96 -10.45 -9.26
CA LEU A 29 30.63 -9.95 -9.62
C LEU A 29 29.52 -10.68 -8.85
N LYS A 30 29.68 -11.99 -8.66
CA LYS A 30 28.75 -12.83 -7.89
C LYS A 30 28.44 -12.32 -6.47
N PRO A 31 29.42 -11.95 -5.62
CA PRO A 31 29.12 -11.41 -4.29
C PRO A 31 28.46 -10.02 -4.35
N LEU A 32 28.78 -9.19 -5.36
CA LEU A 32 28.15 -7.88 -5.55
C LEU A 32 26.67 -8.02 -5.94
N VAL A 33 26.33 -8.93 -6.83
CA VAL A 33 24.94 -9.23 -7.24
C VAL A 33 24.14 -9.75 -6.05
N ARG A 34 24.72 -10.63 -5.23
CA ARG A 34 24.10 -11.08 -3.96
C ARG A 34 23.89 -9.95 -2.97
N GLN A 35 24.86 -9.05 -2.80
CA GLN A 35 24.70 -7.88 -1.94
C GLN A 35 23.59 -6.95 -2.43
N LEU A 36 23.47 -6.74 -3.74
CA LEU A 36 22.39 -5.99 -4.36
C LEU A 36 21.02 -6.63 -4.11
N ALA A 37 20.90 -7.95 -4.29
CA ALA A 37 19.69 -8.69 -3.98
C ALA A 37 19.28 -8.55 -2.50
N ASN A 38 20.25 -8.63 -1.59
CA ASN A 38 20.01 -8.44 -0.15
C ASN A 38 19.53 -7.02 0.17
N LYS A 39 20.17 -5.98 -0.40
CA LYS A 39 19.72 -4.59 -0.22
C LYS A 39 18.31 -4.35 -0.77
N LEU A 40 17.98 -4.93 -1.92
CA LEU A 40 16.63 -4.83 -2.49
C LEU A 40 15.58 -5.51 -1.60
N ASN A 41 15.90 -6.66 -1.01
CA ASN A 41 15.02 -7.32 -0.04
C ASN A 41 14.80 -6.45 1.21
N SER A 42 15.85 -5.82 1.74
CA SER A 42 15.71 -4.88 2.85
C SER A 42 14.80 -3.71 2.48
N ILE A 43 15.02 -3.08 1.32
CA ILE A 43 14.17 -1.98 0.83
C ILE A 43 12.72 -2.44 0.67
N LYS A 44 12.47 -3.64 0.12
CA LYS A 44 11.12 -4.20 0.00
C LYS A 44 10.43 -4.37 1.36
N THR A 45 11.17 -4.79 2.39
CA THR A 45 10.62 -4.89 3.74
C THR A 45 10.30 -3.53 4.34
N GLU A 46 11.17 -2.54 4.14
CA GLU A 46 10.93 -1.16 4.59
C GLU A 46 9.77 -0.52 3.84
N VAL A 47 9.65 -0.73 2.53
CA VAL A 47 8.49 -0.31 1.73
C VAL A 47 7.21 -0.96 2.25
N LYS A 48 7.24 -2.23 2.67
CA LYS A 48 6.09 -2.91 3.27
C LYS A 48 5.72 -2.35 4.66
N LYS A 49 6.71 -1.93 5.45
CA LYS A 49 6.49 -1.27 6.76
C LYS A 49 5.97 0.16 6.61
N LEU A 50 6.44 0.87 5.59
CA LEU A 50 6.09 2.27 5.30
C LEU A 50 4.79 2.40 4.51
N SER A 51 4.42 1.38 3.73
CA SER A 51 3.06 1.27 3.25
C SER A 51 2.18 1.02 4.46
N PRO A 52 1.23 1.90 4.80
CA PRO A 52 0.26 1.59 5.83
C PRO A 52 -0.41 0.30 5.37
N THR A 53 -0.16 -0.78 6.11
CA THR A 53 -1.02 -1.95 6.05
C THR A 53 -2.39 -1.45 6.47
N VAL A 54 -3.23 -1.18 5.47
CA VAL A 54 -4.66 -1.41 5.57
C VAL A 54 -4.85 -2.92 5.67
N ASP A 55 -4.26 -3.55 6.70
CA ASP A 55 -4.68 -4.83 7.23
C ASP A 55 -6.00 -4.54 7.94
N GLY A 56 -7.02 -4.33 7.12
CA GLY A 56 -8.39 -4.47 7.56
C GLY A 56 -8.57 -5.93 7.91
N THR A 57 -8.51 -6.23 9.20
CA THR A 57 -9.39 -7.26 9.74
C THR A 57 -10.78 -7.03 9.12
N ASP A 58 -11.32 -8.10 8.53
CA ASP A 58 -12.64 -8.23 7.89
C ASP A 58 -13.79 -7.89 8.86
N SER A 59 -13.77 -6.69 9.38
CA SER A 59 -14.90 -6.09 10.05
C SER A 59 -15.71 -5.42 8.96
N THR A 60 -16.84 -6.04 8.60
CA THR A 60 -17.84 -5.42 7.74
C THR A 60 -18.13 -4.02 8.26
N PRO A 61 -17.93 -2.96 7.45
CA PRO A 61 -18.18 -1.61 7.91
C PRO A 61 -19.65 -1.42 8.23
N VAL A 62 -19.94 -0.68 9.30
CA VAL A 62 -21.31 -0.26 9.62
C VAL A 62 -21.48 1.18 9.17
N ILE A 63 -22.58 1.46 8.46
CA ILE A 63 -22.96 2.83 8.12
C ILE A 63 -23.40 3.56 9.39
N ASP A 64 -22.74 4.67 9.68
CA ASP A 64 -23.18 5.59 10.72
C ASP A 64 -24.33 6.46 10.21
N ALA A 65 -25.52 6.28 10.78
CA ALA A 65 -26.73 7.00 10.36
C ALA A 65 -26.66 8.52 10.50
N LYS A 66 -25.75 9.06 11.34
CA LYS A 66 -25.60 10.51 11.54
C LYS A 66 -24.73 11.18 10.49
N SER A 67 -23.79 10.44 9.92
CA SER A 67 -22.77 10.99 9.01
C SER A 67 -22.77 10.38 7.62
N GLY A 68 -23.51 9.28 7.40
CA GLY A 68 -23.51 8.55 6.13
C GLY A 68 -22.18 7.87 5.79
N CYS A 69 -21.21 7.89 6.71
CA CYS A 69 -19.89 7.31 6.53
C CYS A 69 -19.82 5.88 7.08
N TYR A 70 -18.85 5.11 6.60
CA TYR A 70 -18.51 3.81 7.17
C TYR A 70 -17.72 3.94 8.46
N LYS A 71 -17.99 3.06 9.42
CA LYS A 71 -17.26 2.91 10.67
C LYS A 71 -16.82 1.45 10.82
N PHE A 72 -15.54 1.25 11.11
CA PHE A 72 -14.97 -0.07 11.39
C PHE A 72 -14.88 -0.27 12.91
N ALA A 73 -15.07 -1.52 13.36
CA ALA A 73 -15.16 -1.84 14.79
C ALA A 73 -13.92 -1.37 15.60
N ASN A 74 -12.75 -1.44 14.98
CA ASN A 74 -11.47 -1.12 15.63
C ASN A 74 -10.98 0.32 15.35
N GLU A 75 -11.76 1.14 14.63
CA GLU A 75 -11.31 2.45 14.16
C GLU A 75 -12.24 3.57 14.65
N LYS A 76 -11.66 4.62 15.24
CA LYS A 76 -12.41 5.80 15.71
C LYS A 76 -12.78 6.77 14.58
N SER A 77 -12.22 6.56 13.39
CA SER A 77 -12.39 7.42 12.22
C SER A 77 -13.63 7.04 11.40
N PHE A 78 -14.08 7.97 10.57
CA PHE A 78 -15.17 7.74 9.61
C PHE A 78 -14.58 7.60 8.21
N PHE A 79 -15.04 6.61 7.47
CA PHE A 79 -14.49 6.21 6.18
C PHE A 79 -15.47 6.48 5.04
N CYS A 80 -14.92 6.76 3.86
CA CYS A 80 -15.70 7.06 2.68
C CYS A 80 -16.35 5.77 2.13
N PRO A 81 -17.69 5.68 2.06
CA PRO A 81 -18.36 4.51 1.51
C PRO A 81 -18.04 4.35 0.02
N HIS A 82 -17.98 5.45 -0.73
CA HIS A 82 -17.71 5.41 -2.17
C HIS A 82 -16.35 4.81 -2.53
N CYS A 83 -15.31 5.12 -1.76
CA CYS A 83 -13.97 4.57 -1.97
C CYS A 83 -13.90 3.09 -1.57
N TYR A 84 -14.64 2.71 -0.54
CA TYR A 84 -14.68 1.34 -0.07
C TYR A 84 -15.49 0.45 -1.02
N ASP A 85 -16.68 0.86 -1.44
CA ASP A 85 -17.54 0.05 -2.31
C ASP A 85 -16.93 -0.20 -3.70
N LYS A 86 -16.18 0.76 -4.23
CA LYS A 86 -15.59 0.67 -5.59
C LYS A 86 -14.21 0.04 -5.64
N HIS A 87 -13.39 0.29 -4.63
CA HIS A 87 -11.97 -0.05 -4.65
C HIS A 87 -11.50 -0.76 -3.39
N SER A 88 -12.41 -1.05 -2.45
CA SER A 88 -12.09 -1.59 -1.13
C SER A 88 -11.08 -0.72 -0.36
N HIS A 89 -11.02 0.58 -0.67
CA HIS A 89 -10.08 1.51 -0.04
C HIS A 89 -10.69 2.14 1.21
N LYS A 90 -10.03 1.94 2.35
CA LYS A 90 -10.36 2.62 3.61
C LYS A 90 -9.78 4.03 3.65
N ILE A 91 -10.51 5.00 3.11
CA ILE A 91 -10.10 6.41 3.13
C ILE A 91 -10.82 7.15 4.25
N ALA A 92 -10.07 7.70 5.21
CA ALA A 92 -10.61 8.53 6.28
C ALA A 92 -11.16 9.85 5.72
N THR A 93 -12.36 10.22 6.16
CA THR A 93 -13.07 11.44 5.74
C THR A 93 -12.73 12.61 6.65
N THR A 94 -12.59 13.79 6.06
CA THR A 94 -12.36 15.04 6.78
C THR A 94 -13.69 15.74 7.04
N ARG A 95 -13.90 16.21 8.27
CA ARG A 95 -15.08 17.00 8.62
C ARG A 95 -14.94 18.42 8.08
N LEU A 96 -15.88 18.86 7.25
CA LEU A 96 -15.90 20.24 6.74
C LEU A 96 -16.80 21.14 7.59
N ASN A 97 -17.95 20.62 8.04
CA ASN A 97 -18.84 21.33 8.96
C ASN A 97 -19.62 20.35 9.85
N SER A 98 -20.60 20.85 10.61
CA SER A 98 -21.37 20.01 11.53
C SER A 98 -22.17 18.91 10.84
N LYS A 99 -22.56 19.13 9.58
CA LYS A 99 -23.46 18.29 8.76
C LYS A 99 -22.78 17.65 7.55
N MET A 100 -21.47 17.81 7.37
CA MET A 100 -20.83 17.43 6.12
C MET A 100 -19.38 17.00 6.31
N ARG A 101 -19.06 15.89 5.67
CA ARG A 101 -17.72 15.33 5.55
C ARG A 101 -17.34 15.23 4.08
N ILE A 102 -16.04 15.29 3.80
CA ILE A 102 -15.51 15.12 2.46
C ILE A 102 -14.42 14.04 2.45
N CYS A 103 -14.42 13.21 1.42
CA CYS A 103 -13.33 12.29 1.18
C CYS A 103 -12.16 13.03 0.53
N PRO A 104 -10.93 13.00 1.09
CA PRO A 104 -9.78 13.67 0.49
C PRO A 104 -9.36 13.07 -0.87
N GLN A 105 -9.67 11.78 -1.09
CA GLN A 105 -9.26 11.06 -2.29
C GLN A 105 -10.22 11.27 -3.47
N CYS A 106 -11.51 10.97 -3.27
CA CYS A 106 -12.50 11.08 -4.35
C CYS A 106 -13.30 12.37 -4.32
N ARG A 107 -13.07 13.26 -3.34
CA ARG A 107 -13.79 14.53 -3.13
C ARG A 107 -15.31 14.38 -3.02
N SER A 108 -15.80 13.17 -2.75
CA SER A 108 -17.22 12.92 -2.51
C SER A 108 -17.65 13.61 -1.22
N SER A 109 -18.69 14.43 -1.33
CA SER A 109 -19.33 15.09 -0.20
C SER A 109 -20.36 14.14 0.41
N ILE A 110 -20.23 13.87 1.69
CA ILE A 110 -21.08 12.96 2.46
C ILE A 110 -21.84 13.84 3.46
N LYS A 111 -23.16 13.85 3.36
CA LYS A 111 -24.08 14.65 4.18
C LYS A 111 -24.71 13.80 5.28
#